data_AF-A0A3D5R7J9-F1
#
_entry.id   AF-A0A3D5R7J9-F1
#
_cell.length_a   1.000
_cell.length_b   1.000
_cell.length_c   1.000
_cell.angle_alpha   90.00
_cell.angle_beta   90.00
_cell.angle_gamma   90.00
#
_symmetry.space_group_name_H-M   'P 1'
#
loop_
_entity.id
_entity.type
_entity.pdbx_description
1 polymer ?
#
loop_
_entity_poly.entity_id
_entity_poly.type
_entity_poly.pdbx_seq_one_letter_code
_entity_poly.pdbx_strand_id
1 'polypeptide(L)' 'MVRQLPPTEKGVPIEIYAFTDTTAWEEYEKIQSDIFDHVLAVTEEFGLKTFQDLSGNDLKNINR' A
#
# COMPACT_ATOMS: atom_id res chain seq x y z
N MET A 1 5.46 3.02 -14.42
CA MET A 1 4.05 2.94 -14.87
C MET A 1 3.18 2.79 -13.65
N VAL A 2 2.04 3.48 -13.60
CA VAL A 2 1.04 3.32 -12.54
C VAL A 2 -0.30 3.06 -13.21
N ARG A 3 -1.02 2.03 -12.77
CA ARG A 3 -2.37 1.72 -13.29
C ARG A 3 -3.34 1.31 -12.19
N GLN A 4 -4.61 1.59 -12.42
CA GLN A 4 -5.70 1.04 -11.63
C GLN A 4 -6.08 -0.33 -12.19
N LEU A 5 -6.27 -1.31 -11.32
CA LEU A 5 -6.78 -2.62 -11.67
C LEU A 5 -8.32 -2.62 -11.63
N PRO A 6 -8.98 -3.64 -12.19
CA PRO A 6 -10.44 -3.77 -12.10
C PRO A 6 -10.92 -3.67 -10.65
N PRO A 7 -12.05 -2.97 -10.39
CA PRO A 7 -12.62 -2.87 -9.05
C PRO A 7 -12.91 -4.25 -8.45
N THR A 8 -12.71 -4.36 -7.14
CA THR A 8 -12.99 -5.57 -6.35
C THR A 8 -13.93 -5.22 -5.19
N GLU A 9 -14.37 -6.21 -4.43
CA GLU A 9 -15.11 -6.01 -3.18
C GLU A 9 -14.31 -5.20 -2.13
N LYS A 10 -12.99 -5.10 -2.30
CA LYS A 10 -12.04 -4.40 -1.42
C LYS A 10 -11.66 -3.00 -1.94
N GLY A 11 -12.35 -2.51 -2.97
CA GLY A 11 -12.06 -1.24 -3.63
C GLY A 11 -11.28 -1.39 -4.93
N VAL A 12 -10.62 -0.31 -5.36
CA VAL A 12 -9.88 -0.23 -6.64
C VAL A 12 -8.38 -0.40 -6.36
N PRO A 13 -7.76 -1.54 -6.71
CA PRO A 13 -6.34 -1.75 -6.46
C PRO A 13 -5.48 -0.88 -7.39
N ILE A 14 -4.31 -0.47 -6.90
CA ILE A 14 -3.31 0.27 -7.68
C ILE A 14 -2.08 -0.61 -7.87
N GLU A 15 -1.61 -0.72 -9.11
CA GLU A 15 -0.34 -1.37 -9.44
C GLU A 15 0.71 -0.30 -9.76
N ILE A 16 1.82 -0.33 -9.04
CA ILE A 16 2.99 0.53 -9.26
C ILE A 16 4.12 -0.33 -9.80
N TYR A 17 4.55 -0.04 -11.02
CA TYR A 17 5.66 -0.71 -11.69
C TYR A 17 6.79 0.28 -11.97
N ALA A 18 7.94 0.06 -11.34
CA ALA A 18 9.11 0.92 -11.45
C ALA A 18 10.41 0.09 -11.49
N PHE A 19 11.48 0.70 -12.02
CA PHE A 19 12.83 0.15 -12.00
C PHE A 19 13.71 1.03 -11.12
N THR A 20 14.65 0.40 -10.42
CA THR A 20 15.73 1.09 -9.71
C THR A 20 17.00 1.03 -10.56
N ASP A 21 17.89 2.01 -10.39
CA ASP A 21 19.22 2.02 -11.00
C ASP A 21 20.25 1.19 -10.21
N THR A 22 19.86 0.72 -9.03
CA THR A 22 20.64 -0.18 -8.16
C THR A 22 20.10 -1.60 -8.16
N THR A 23 21.01 -2.57 -7.95
CA THR A 23 20.70 -3.98 -7.68
C THR A 23 21.06 -4.39 -6.24
N ALA A 24 21.55 -3.45 -5.42
CA ALA A 24 21.85 -3.69 -4.02
C ALA A 24 20.55 -3.91 -3.24
N TRP A 25 20.47 -5.02 -2.50
CA TRP A 25 19.25 -5.45 -1.83
C TRP A 25 18.72 -4.42 -0.82
N GLU A 26 19.60 -3.91 0.05
CA GLU A 26 19.22 -2.93 1.08
C GLU A 26 18.67 -1.62 0.49
N GLU A 27 19.30 -1.13 -0.58
CA GLU A 27 18.84 0.08 -1.26
C GLU A 27 17.53 -0.16 -2.00
N TYR A 28 17.40 -1.32 -2.65
CA TYR A 28 16.18 -1.72 -3.35
C TYR A 28 14.98 -1.79 -2.39
N GLU A 29 15.13 -2.47 -1.25
CA GLU A 29 14.08 -2.55 -0.22
C GLU A 29 13.74 -1.17 0.35
N LYS A 30 14.74 -0.32 0.58
CA LYS A 30 14.51 1.04 1.07
C LYS A 30 13.71 1.87 0.07
N ILE A 31 14.07 1.83 -1.21
CA ILE A 31 13.33 2.53 -2.27
C ILE A 31 11.88 2.03 -2.33
N GLN A 32 11.66 0.71 -2.19
CA GLN A 32 10.31 0.16 -2.14
C GLN A 32 9.52 0.68 -0.93
N SER A 33 10.11 0.67 0.27
CA SER A 33 9.46 1.18 1.48
C SER A 33 9.09 2.64 1.34
N ASP A 34 10.03 3.48 0.90
CA ASP A 34 9.84 4.93 0.75
C ASP A 34 8.67 5.26 -0.20
N ILE A 35 8.49 4.48 -1.27
CA ILE A 35 7.35 4.62 -2.19
C ILE A 35 6.04 4.32 -1.48
N PHE A 36 5.94 3.20 -0.77
CA PHE A 36 4.70 2.83 -0.07
C PHE A 36 4.38 3.77 1.09
N ASP A 37 5.38 4.17 1.88
CA ASP A 37 5.21 5.10 3.00
C ASP A 37 4.68 6.46 2.50
N HIS A 38 5.22 6.97 1.40
CA HIS A 38 4.75 8.22 0.80
C HIS A 38 3.31 8.09 0.29
N VAL A 39 2.98 7.01 -0.42
CA VAL A 39 1.63 6.77 -0.94
C VAL A 39 0.63 6.68 0.21
N LEU A 40 0.91 5.88 1.24
CA LEU A 40 0.02 5.71 2.39
C LEU A 40 -0.18 7.04 3.14
N ALA A 41 0.89 7.81 3.35
CA ALA A 41 0.81 9.11 4.02
C ALA A 41 -0.06 10.13 3.26
N VAL A 42 0.04 10.17 1.93
CA VAL A 42 -0.70 11.15 1.13
C VAL A 42 -2.13 10.71 0.80
N THR A 43 -2.47 9.43 0.97
CA THR A 43 -3.79 8.87 0.59
C THR A 43 -4.95 9.61 1.29
N GLU A 44 -4.77 9.99 2.56
CA GLU A 44 -5.80 10.70 3.34
C GLU A 44 -6.12 12.10 2.80
N GLU A 45 -5.15 12.80 2.22
CA GLU A 45 -5.33 14.15 1.63
C GLU A 45 -6.28 14.14 0.42
N PHE A 46 -6.39 12.98 -0.25
CA PHE A 46 -7.31 12.79 -1.37
C PHE A 46 -8.68 12.25 -0.93
N GLY A 47 -8.94 12.16 0.39
CA GLY A 47 -10.16 11.57 0.94
C GLY A 47 -10.27 10.07 0.67
N LEU A 48 -9.16 9.41 0.35
CA LEU A 48 -9.10 7.97 0.12
C LEU A 48 -8.82 7.25 1.44
N LYS A 49 -9.23 5.99 1.53
CA LYS A 49 -8.95 5.13 2.68
C LYS A 49 -8.29 3.85 2.21
N THR A 50 -7.24 3.44 2.92
CA THR A 50 -6.55 2.18 2.69
C THR A 50 -7.42 1.04 3.19
N PHE A 51 -7.65 0.04 2.35
CA PHE A 51 -8.32 -1.19 2.76
C PHE A 51 -7.29 -2.14 3.38
N GLN A 52 -7.58 -2.64 4.58
CA GLN A 52 -6.82 -3.70 5.24
C GLN A 52 -7.82 -4.78 5.68
N ASP A 53 -7.58 -6.04 5.30
CA ASP A 53 -8.42 -7.14 5.77
C ASP A 53 -8.36 -7.23 7.30
N LEU A 54 -9.49 -7.62 7.91
CA LEU A 54 -9.58 -7.91 9.34
C LEU A 54 -8.50 -8.91 9.73
N SER A 55 -7.53 -8.45 10.53
CA SER A 55 -6.52 -9.30 11.11
C SER A 55 -7.02 -9.91 12.42
N GLY A 56 -6.38 -10.98 12.88
CA GLY A 56 -6.70 -11.60 14.17
C GLY A 56 -6.54 -10.64 15.36
N ASN A 57 -5.83 -9.51 15.21
CA ASN A 57 -5.70 -8.49 16.24
C ASN A 57 -6.93 -7.56 16.31
N ASP A 58 -7.57 -7.29 15.17
CA ASP A 58 -8.77 -6.45 15.09
C ASP A 58 -9.96 -7.14 15.79
N LEU A 59 -10.05 -8.46 15.66
CA LEU A 59 -11.08 -9.28 16.32
C LEU A 59 -10.94 -9.30 17.85
N LYS A 60 -9.73 -9.11 18.40
CA LYS A 60 -9.52 -9.04 19.86
C LYS A 60 -10.11 -7.78 20.49
N ASN A 61 -10.22 -6.70 19.71
CA ASN A 61 -10.74 -5.41 20.18
C ASN A 61 -12.27 -5.30 20.08
N ILE A 62 -12.95 -6.23 19.41
CA ILE A 62 -14.41 -6.25 19.26
C ILE A 62 -15.10 -6.84 20.51
N ASN A 63 -14.41 -7.69 21.28
CA ASN A 63 -14.96 -8.39 22.46
C ASN A 63 -14.66 -7.69 23.79
N ARG A 64 -14.43 -6.36 23.79
CA ARG A 64 -14.10 -5.61 25.00
C ARG A 64 -15.09 -4.49 25.27
#